data_AF-A0A6S7GX66-F1
#
_entry.id   AF-A0A6S7GX66-F1
#
_cell.length_a   1.000
_cell.length_b   1.000
_cell.length_c   1.000
_cell.angle_alpha   90.00
_cell.angle_beta   90.00
_cell.angle_gamma   90.00
#
_symmetry.space_group_name_H-M   'P 1'
#
loop_
_entity.id
_entity.type
_entity.pdbx_description
1 polymer ?
#
loop_
_entity_poly.entity_id
_entity_poly.type
_entity_poly.pdbx_seq_one_letter_code
_entity_poly.pdbx_strand_id
1 'polypeptide(L)'
;MEEPGIDRAVDIFDPTKSSVSKKIAQLPPSYSQVPPMYLRPSDFYAPESKGELTIDPQVMLNSSEPYPEQDWLENTLQLLSKEKLEKDDFVSWAAYRASKSMLSSHEPAIISLLPMFIENAHSVAMIAHSLKVIKAAVNQVNPTQIPVVAVDQPLFALAKQIQWTFNEIFDEDQFVIITSHRNAGLQDARKVAQR
;
A
#
# COMPACT_ATOMS: atom_id res chain seq x y z
N MET A 1 -22.36 -6.13 -11.82
CA MET A 1 -22.66 -7.00 -10.67
C MET A 1 -21.33 -7.64 -10.30
N GLU A 2 -20.61 -7.10 -9.33
CA GLU A 2 -19.39 -7.73 -8.81
C GLU A 2 -19.80 -8.73 -7.74
N GLU A 3 -19.35 -9.98 -7.88
CA GLU A 3 -19.61 -11.01 -6.87
C GLU A 3 -18.77 -10.75 -5.62
N PRO A 4 -19.33 -10.95 -4.41
CA PRO A 4 -18.58 -10.84 -3.17
C PRO A 4 -17.39 -11.80 -3.15
N GLY A 5 -16.24 -11.31 -2.69
CA GLY A 5 -15.00 -12.09 -2.63
C GLY A 5 -15.16 -13.36 -1.79
N ILE A 6 -14.66 -14.47 -2.31
CA ILE A 6 -14.67 -15.77 -1.63
C ILE A 6 -13.71 -15.72 -0.44
N ASP A 7 -14.19 -16.15 0.72
CA ASP A 7 -13.43 -16.18 1.97
C ASP A 7 -12.20 -17.13 1.86
N ARG A 8 -11.05 -16.68 2.35
CA ARG A 8 -9.81 -17.45 2.27
C ARG A 8 -9.80 -18.48 3.39
N ALA A 9 -10.03 -19.75 3.05
CA ALA A 9 -9.95 -20.84 4.02
C ALA A 9 -8.56 -20.91 4.67
N VAL A 10 -8.53 -20.92 6.00
CA VAL A 10 -7.33 -21.11 6.83
C VAL A 10 -6.78 -22.53 6.61
N ASP A 11 -5.54 -22.66 6.13
CA ASP A 11 -4.91 -23.96 5.92
C ASP A 11 -4.10 -24.39 7.16
N ILE A 12 -4.62 -25.37 7.90
CA ILE A 12 -3.91 -26.02 9.00
C ILE A 12 -2.99 -27.08 8.40
N PHE A 13 -1.68 -26.83 8.42
CA PHE A 13 -0.68 -27.82 8.03
C PHE A 13 -0.65 -28.96 9.06
N ASP A 14 -1.18 -30.13 8.67
CA ASP A 14 -1.14 -31.36 9.46
C ASP A 14 -0.18 -32.36 8.79
N PRO A 15 1.01 -32.61 9.38
CA PRO A 15 2.03 -33.48 8.78
C PRO A 15 1.61 -34.95 8.68
N THR A 16 0.48 -35.34 9.29
CA THR A 16 -0.05 -36.71 9.25
C THR A 16 -1.08 -36.94 8.13
N LYS A 17 -1.55 -35.87 7.47
CA LYS A 17 -2.52 -35.96 6.38
C LYS A 17 -1.82 -35.87 5.03
N SER A 18 -1.89 -36.94 4.26
CA SER A 18 -1.50 -36.96 2.84
C SER A 18 -2.26 -35.85 2.09
N SER A 19 -1.51 -34.96 1.43
CA SER A 19 -1.99 -33.78 0.73
C SER A 19 -3.03 -34.14 -0.33
N VAL A 20 -4.31 -34.11 0.03
CA VAL A 20 -5.39 -34.00 -0.95
C VAL A 20 -5.29 -32.58 -1.50
N SER A 21 -4.89 -32.46 -2.76
CA SER A 21 -4.69 -31.20 -3.49
C SER A 21 -5.83 -30.20 -3.22
N LYS A 22 -5.60 -29.26 -2.29
CA LYS A 22 -6.50 -28.15 -2.06
C LYS A 22 -6.30 -27.16 -3.20
N LYS A 23 -7.32 -26.98 -4.04
CA LYS A 23 -7.30 -25.95 -5.10
C LYS A 23 -7.15 -24.59 -4.42
N ILE A 24 -6.00 -23.95 -4.61
CA ILE A 24 -5.82 -22.54 -4.29
C ILE A 24 -6.89 -21.76 -5.06
N ALA A 25 -7.62 -20.89 -4.38
CA ALA A 25 -8.60 -20.02 -5.02
C ALA A 25 -7.89 -19.25 -6.14
N GLN A 26 -8.33 -19.45 -7.38
CA GLN A 26 -7.72 -18.75 -8.50
C GLN A 26 -8.10 -17.29 -8.41
N LEU A 27 -7.11 -16.41 -8.56
CA LEU A 27 -7.38 -14.98 -8.62
C LEU A 27 -8.27 -14.68 -9.84
N PRO A 28 -9.13 -13.64 -9.75
CA PRO A 28 -9.93 -13.22 -10.88
C PRO A 28 -9.07 -13.01 -12.12
N PRO A 29 -9.56 -13.37 -13.34
CA PRO A 29 -8.82 -13.12 -14.58
C PRO A 29 -8.44 -11.64 -14.75
N SER A 30 -9.25 -10.71 -14.23
CA SER A 30 -8.96 -9.27 -14.22
C SER A 30 -7.74 -8.88 -13.40
N TYR A 31 -7.24 -9.75 -12.51
CA TYR A 31 -6.00 -9.51 -11.77
C TYR A 31 -4.78 -9.97 -12.56
N SER A 32 -4.83 -11.13 -13.21
CA SER A 32 -3.68 -11.77 -13.85
C SER A 32 -3.52 -11.42 -15.33
N GLN A 33 -4.60 -11.07 -16.03
CA GLN A 33 -4.57 -10.73 -17.45
C GLN A 33 -4.32 -9.24 -17.64
N VAL A 34 -3.20 -8.93 -18.29
CA VAL A 34 -2.75 -7.56 -18.54
C VAL A 34 -3.13 -7.18 -19.97
N PRO A 35 -4.10 -6.28 -20.18
CA PRO A 35 -4.47 -5.88 -21.54
C PRO A 35 -3.33 -5.08 -22.20
N PRO A 36 -3.08 -5.27 -23.51
CA PRO A 36 -2.03 -4.55 -24.20
C PRO A 36 -2.31 -3.04 -24.19
N MET A 37 -1.28 -2.25 -23.88
CA MET A 37 -1.35 -0.80 -23.87
C MET A 37 -0.02 -0.22 -24.37
N TYR A 38 -0.14 0.81 -25.20
CA TYR A 38 1.00 1.46 -25.83
C TYR A 38 0.85 2.97 -25.75
N LEU A 39 1.94 3.66 -25.41
CA LEU A 39 2.03 5.11 -25.58
C LEU A 39 2.45 5.41 -27.01
N ARG A 40 1.79 6.35 -27.66
CA ARG A 40 2.24 6.85 -28.96
C ARG A 40 3.47 7.74 -28.74
N PRO A 41 4.50 7.66 -29.59
CA PRO A 41 5.56 8.65 -29.61
C PRO A 41 4.97 9.97 -30.14
N SER A 42 4.49 10.82 -29.24
CA SER A 42 4.07 12.19 -29.54
C SER A 42 4.54 13.11 -28.42
N ASP A 43 4.52 14.42 -28.66
CA ASP A 43 4.76 15.40 -27.61
C ASP A 43 3.74 15.18 -26.47
N PHE A 44 4.25 14.98 -25.26
CA PHE A 44 3.42 14.83 -24.07
C PHE A 44 3.11 16.21 -23.50
N TYR A 45 1.82 16.51 -23.40
CA TYR A 45 1.34 17.74 -22.77
C TYR A 45 0.73 17.39 -21.42
N ALA A 46 1.20 18.05 -20.37
CA ALA A 46 0.54 17.98 -19.08
C ALA A 46 -0.81 18.71 -19.19
N PRO A 47 -1.94 18.07 -18.85
CA PRO A 47 -3.23 18.73 -18.84
C PRO A 47 -3.25 19.83 -17.77
N GLU A 48 -4.06 20.87 -17.97
CA GLU A 48 -4.26 21.91 -16.95
C GLU A 48 -4.90 21.29 -15.70
N SER A 49 -4.24 21.45 -14.55
CA SER A 49 -4.75 21.01 -13.25
C SER A 49 -5.97 21.85 -12.86
N LYS A 50 -7.12 21.22 -12.64
CA LYS A 50 -8.37 21.90 -12.25
C LYS A 50 -8.56 22.04 -10.74
N GLY A 51 -7.57 21.62 -9.95
CA GLY A 51 -7.63 21.62 -8.49
C GLY A 51 -7.29 22.98 -7.88
N GLU A 52 -8.26 23.60 -7.22
CA GLU A 52 -7.99 24.65 -6.23
C GLU A 52 -7.55 23.97 -4.93
N LEU A 53 -6.38 24.33 -4.39
CA LEU A 53 -5.90 23.84 -3.09
C LEU A 53 -6.73 24.47 -1.98
N THR A 54 -7.94 23.96 -1.76
CA THR A 54 -8.68 24.23 -0.53
C THR A 54 -8.07 23.38 0.58
N ILE A 55 -7.10 23.94 1.29
CA ILE A 55 -6.73 23.44 2.61
C ILE A 55 -7.97 23.65 3.46
N ASP A 56 -8.78 22.61 3.66
CA ASP A 56 -9.86 22.66 4.63
C ASP A 56 -9.26 22.38 6.02
N PRO A 57 -9.08 23.40 6.88
CA PRO A 57 -8.54 23.21 8.21
C PRO A 57 -9.40 22.25 9.06
N GLN A 58 -10.67 21.99 8.68
CA GLN A 58 -11.55 21.08 9.40
C GLN A 58 -11.24 19.59 9.15
N VAL A 59 -10.64 19.22 8.01
CA VAL A 59 -10.32 17.80 7.71
C VAL A 59 -9.19 17.27 8.60
N MET A 60 -8.29 18.14 9.08
CA MET A 60 -7.29 17.77 10.08
C MET A 60 -7.86 17.65 11.51
N LEU A 61 -9.06 18.18 11.77
CA LEU A 61 -9.69 18.25 13.11
C LEU A 61 -10.84 17.26 13.30
N ASN A 62 -11.37 16.66 12.23
CA ASN A 62 -12.56 15.80 12.26
C ASN A 62 -12.28 14.29 12.42
N SER A 63 -11.07 13.88 12.76
CA SER A 63 -10.86 12.54 13.31
C SER A 63 -11.32 12.53 14.77
N SER A 64 -12.63 12.41 14.98
CA SER A 64 -13.24 12.25 16.31
C SER A 64 -13.00 10.88 16.92
N GLU A 65 -12.35 9.96 16.19
CA GLU A 65 -11.80 8.75 16.79
C GLU A 65 -10.53 9.13 17.56
N PRO A 66 -10.43 8.78 18.86
CA PRO A 66 -9.19 8.98 19.60
C PRO A 66 -8.10 8.25 18.82
N TYR A 67 -7.12 9.02 18.32
CA TYR A 67 -5.96 8.44 17.66
C TYR A 67 -5.42 7.38 18.60
N PRO A 68 -5.23 6.13 18.14
CA PRO A 68 -4.74 5.07 19.02
C PRO A 68 -3.49 5.54 19.80
N GLU A 69 -2.67 6.37 19.16
CA GLU A 69 -1.44 6.94 19.67
C GLU A 69 -1.62 7.85 20.91
N GLN A 70 -2.77 8.50 21.09
CA GLN A 70 -3.04 9.34 22.27
C GLN A 70 -3.01 8.52 23.57
N ASP A 71 -3.61 7.33 23.58
CA ASP A 71 -3.57 6.42 24.74
C ASP A 71 -2.13 6.04 25.12
N TRP A 72 -1.27 5.85 24.11
CA TRP A 72 0.14 5.53 24.36
C TRP A 72 0.88 6.75 24.92
N LEU A 73 0.65 7.94 24.36
CA LEU A 73 1.25 9.17 24.85
C LEU A 73 0.86 9.45 26.31
N GLU A 74 -0.42 9.34 26.65
CA GLU A 74 -0.89 9.50 28.02
C GLU A 74 -0.25 8.48 28.97
N ASN A 75 -0.18 7.21 28.56
CA ASN A 75 0.51 6.17 29.32
C ASN A 75 1.99 6.52 29.53
N THR A 76 2.71 6.93 28.48
CA THR A 76 4.13 7.29 28.60
C THR A 76 4.37 8.51 29.50
N LEU A 77 3.49 9.50 29.46
CA LEU A 77 3.56 10.66 30.36
C LEU A 77 3.37 10.25 31.82
N GLN A 78 2.44 9.35 32.10
CA GLN A 78 2.26 8.79 33.44
C GLN A 78 3.50 7.99 33.88
N LEU A 79 4.08 7.18 33.00
CA LEU A 79 5.29 6.41 33.30
C LEU A 79 6.52 7.29 33.54
N LEU A 80 6.66 8.40 32.81
CA LEU A 80 7.74 9.38 33.02
C LEU A 80 7.65 10.10 34.38
N SER A 81 6.44 10.19 34.94
CA SER A 81 6.23 10.76 36.28
C SER A 81 6.58 9.79 37.42
N LYS A 82 6.81 8.50 37.13
CA LYS A 82 7.23 7.50 38.12
C LYS A 82 8.74 7.56 38.34
N GLU A 83 9.17 7.39 39.59
CA GLU A 83 10.60 7.33 39.96
C GLU A 83 11.27 6.01 39.53
N LYS A 84 10.48 4.93 39.40
CA LYS A 84 10.94 3.60 38.97
C LYS A 84 9.89 2.91 38.11
N LEU A 85 10.34 2.24 37.06
CA LEU A 85 9.50 1.44 36.15
C LEU A 85 9.34 0.02 36.69
N GLU A 86 8.13 -0.51 36.57
CA GLU A 86 7.80 -1.92 36.84
C GLU A 86 7.96 -2.79 35.58
N LYS A 87 7.96 -4.12 35.76
CA LYS A 87 8.16 -5.06 34.64
C LYS A 87 7.07 -5.01 33.55
N ASP A 88 5.88 -4.57 33.91
CA ASP A 88 4.73 -4.47 33.01
C ASP A 88 4.55 -3.04 32.45
N ASP A 89 5.49 -2.13 32.75
CA ASP A 89 5.47 -0.76 32.23
C ASP A 89 6.15 -0.70 30.85
N PHE A 90 5.35 -0.54 29.79
CA PHE A 90 5.85 -0.48 28.42
C PHE A 90 5.96 0.97 27.91
N VAL A 91 7.19 1.46 27.78
CA VAL A 91 7.47 2.82 27.26
C VAL A 91 7.49 2.85 25.73
N SER A 92 8.00 1.79 25.09
CA SER A 92 8.03 1.69 23.63
C SER A 92 6.63 1.49 23.06
N TRP A 93 6.32 2.20 21.97
CA TRP A 93 5.04 2.08 21.25
C TRP A 93 4.71 0.62 20.90
N ALA A 94 5.69 -0.11 20.37
CA ALA A 94 5.50 -1.50 19.96
C ALA A 94 5.19 -2.42 21.15
N ALA A 95 5.87 -2.21 22.29
CA ALA A 95 5.69 -3.03 23.48
C ALA A 95 4.33 -2.74 24.15
N TYR A 96 3.91 -1.47 24.20
CA TYR A 96 2.59 -1.06 24.70
C TYR A 96 1.45 -1.61 23.85
N ARG A 97 1.63 -1.67 22.53
CA ARG A 97 0.65 -2.29 21.63
C ARG A 97 0.59 -3.79 21.78
N ALA A 98 1.73 -4.44 21.89
CA ALA A 98 1.80 -5.88 22.10
C ALA A 98 1.16 -6.30 23.43
N SER A 99 1.23 -5.48 24.48
CA SER A 99 0.59 -5.79 25.77
C SER A 99 -0.93 -5.61 25.75
N LYS A 100 -1.44 -4.68 24.93
CA LYS A 100 -2.88 -4.47 24.71
C LYS A 100 -3.48 -5.45 23.70
N SER A 101 -2.68 -6.04 22.82
CA SER A 101 -3.15 -7.09 21.94
C SER A 101 -3.38 -8.36 22.76
N MET A 102 -4.60 -8.90 22.71
CA MET A 102 -4.80 -10.29 23.13
C MET A 102 -3.82 -11.16 22.34
N LEU A 103 -3.13 -12.07 23.02
CA LEU A 103 -2.35 -13.12 22.37
C LEU A 103 -3.30 -13.84 21.40
N SER A 104 -3.25 -13.44 20.14
CA SER A 104 -4.04 -14.06 19.09
C SER A 104 -3.70 -15.54 19.13
N SER A 105 -4.70 -16.40 19.24
CA SER A 105 -4.54 -17.79 18.82
C SER A 105 -3.88 -17.72 17.45
N HIS A 106 -2.71 -18.35 17.30
CA HIS A 106 -1.91 -18.20 16.09
C HIS A 106 -2.74 -18.69 14.90
N GLU A 107 -3.33 -17.73 14.18
CA GLU A 107 -4.04 -18.03 12.96
C GLU A 107 -2.96 -18.41 11.94
N PRO A 108 -3.02 -19.61 11.34
CA PRO A 108 -2.07 -20.03 10.32
C PRO A 108 -1.92 -18.96 9.26
N ALA A 109 -0.66 -18.61 8.95
CA ALA A 109 -0.38 -17.62 7.93
C ALA A 109 -0.97 -18.09 6.59
N ILE A 110 -1.90 -17.31 6.05
CA ILE A 110 -2.46 -17.54 4.72
C ILE A 110 -1.37 -17.25 3.70
N ILE A 111 -0.63 -18.28 3.30
CA ILE A 111 0.38 -18.19 2.24
C ILE A 111 -0.27 -18.53 0.89
N SER A 112 -0.31 -17.56 -0.02
CA SER A 112 -0.69 -17.79 -1.42
C SER A 112 0.38 -17.20 -2.32
N LEU A 113 0.91 -18.01 -3.23
CA LEU A 113 1.76 -17.49 -4.30
C LEU A 113 0.87 -16.70 -5.27
N LEU A 114 1.19 -15.43 -5.47
CA LEU A 114 0.55 -14.63 -6.50
C LEU A 114 0.99 -15.15 -7.89
N PRO A 115 0.08 -15.21 -8.87
CA PRO A 115 0.42 -15.51 -10.25
C PRO A 115 1.55 -14.59 -10.74
N MET A 116 2.52 -15.17 -11.43
CA MET A 116 3.58 -14.41 -12.07
C MET A 116 3.03 -13.74 -13.32
N PHE A 117 3.30 -12.44 -13.48
CA PHE A 117 2.99 -11.72 -14.71
C PHE A 117 4.01 -12.08 -15.80
N ILE A 118 3.53 -12.20 -17.03
CA ILE A 118 4.39 -12.51 -18.20
C ILE A 118 5.01 -11.22 -18.73
N GLU A 119 4.32 -10.11 -18.56
CA GLU A 119 4.72 -8.79 -18.99
C GLU A 119 5.77 -8.19 -18.04
N ASN A 120 6.67 -7.37 -18.58
CA ASN A 120 7.68 -6.73 -17.76
C ASN A 120 7.06 -5.64 -16.86
N ALA A 121 7.48 -5.57 -15.59
CA ALA A 121 6.99 -4.59 -14.62
C ALA A 121 7.16 -3.13 -15.08
N HIS A 122 8.17 -2.83 -15.91
CA HIS A 122 8.37 -1.48 -16.47
C HIS A 122 7.61 -1.23 -17.79
N SER A 123 6.82 -2.20 -18.27
CA SER A 123 6.01 -2.00 -19.46
C SER A 123 4.82 -1.08 -19.16
N VAL A 124 4.43 -0.28 -20.16
CA VAL A 124 3.28 0.62 -20.06
C VAL A 124 2.01 -0.12 -19.63
N ALA A 125 1.77 -1.30 -20.23
CA ALA A 125 0.64 -2.16 -19.91
C ALA A 125 0.63 -2.60 -18.44
N MET A 126 1.78 -3.02 -17.91
CA MET A 126 1.88 -3.43 -16.50
C MET A 126 1.71 -2.27 -15.52
N ILE A 127 2.26 -1.09 -15.83
CA ILE A 127 2.11 0.08 -14.97
C ILE A 127 0.63 0.49 -14.94
N ALA A 128 -0.03 0.58 -16.10
CA ALA A 128 -1.45 0.92 -16.18
C ALA A 128 -2.34 -0.13 -15.50
N HIS A 129 -2.02 -1.42 -15.66
CA HIS A 129 -2.71 -2.51 -14.97
C HIS A 129 -2.55 -2.41 -13.46
N SER A 130 -1.33 -2.17 -12.99
CA SER A 130 -1.03 -2.00 -11.57
C SER A 130 -1.82 -0.84 -10.97
N LEU A 131 -1.92 0.30 -11.68
CA LEU A 131 -2.76 1.42 -11.26
C LEU A 131 -4.24 1.01 -11.15
N LYS A 132 -4.79 0.27 -12.12
CA LYS A 132 -6.18 -0.22 -12.04
C LYS A 132 -6.42 -1.15 -10.85
N VAL A 133 -5.48 -2.08 -10.58
CA VAL A 133 -5.56 -2.99 -9.43
C VAL A 133 -5.50 -2.23 -8.12
N ILE A 134 -4.61 -1.23 -8.01
CA ILE A 134 -4.55 -0.36 -6.82
C ILE A 134 -5.87 0.38 -6.65
N LYS A 135 -6.50 0.88 -7.73
CA LYS A 135 -7.81 1.55 -7.68
C LYS A 135 -8.86 0.65 -7.09
N ALA A 136 -8.94 -0.58 -7.61
CA ALA A 136 -9.92 -1.56 -7.18
C ALA A 136 -9.72 -1.93 -5.71
N ALA A 137 -8.46 -2.11 -5.29
CA ALA A 137 -8.13 -2.40 -3.89
C ALA A 137 -8.48 -1.23 -2.96
N VAL A 138 -8.14 0.00 -3.32
CA VAL A 138 -8.48 1.19 -2.52
C VAL A 138 -9.99 1.40 -2.48
N ASN A 139 -10.70 1.25 -3.61
CA ASN A 139 -12.16 1.34 -3.62
C ASN A 139 -12.83 0.26 -2.76
N GLN A 140 -12.24 -0.93 -2.67
CA GLN A 140 -12.75 -2.03 -1.84
C GLN A 140 -12.59 -1.72 -0.35
N VAL A 141 -11.45 -1.15 0.05
CA VAL A 141 -11.14 -0.86 1.45
C VAL A 141 -11.78 0.48 1.89
N ASN A 142 -11.66 1.50 1.05
CA ASN A 142 -12.05 2.90 1.29
C ASN A 142 -12.69 3.53 0.02
N PRO A 143 -13.99 3.33 -0.25
CA PRO A 143 -14.66 3.72 -1.50
C PRO A 143 -14.60 5.21 -1.87
N THR A 144 -14.41 6.10 -0.90
CA THR A 144 -14.37 7.56 -1.09
C THR A 144 -12.96 8.12 -1.17
N GLN A 145 -11.92 7.28 -1.01
CA GLN A 145 -10.55 7.72 -0.95
C GLN A 145 -9.89 7.67 -2.33
N ILE A 146 -9.23 8.77 -2.71
CA ILE A 146 -8.40 8.81 -3.91
C ILE A 146 -7.08 8.08 -3.60
N PRO A 147 -6.71 7.05 -4.38
CA PRO A 147 -5.45 6.34 -4.20
C PRO A 147 -4.25 7.25 -4.46
N VAL A 148 -3.29 7.22 -3.52
CA VAL A 148 -1.98 7.87 -3.65
C VAL A 148 -0.92 6.80 -3.86
N VAL A 149 -0.15 6.90 -4.96
CA VAL A 149 0.85 5.90 -5.35
C VAL A 149 2.22 6.56 -5.43
N ALA A 150 3.16 6.07 -4.63
CA ALA A 150 4.56 6.48 -4.68
C ALA A 150 5.35 5.57 -5.62
N VAL A 151 6.04 6.16 -6.59
CA VAL A 151 6.73 5.42 -7.67
C VAL A 151 8.19 5.88 -7.80
N ASP A 152 9.10 4.94 -8.01
CA ASP A 152 10.54 5.19 -8.26
C ASP A 152 10.80 5.98 -9.56
N GLN A 153 11.94 6.68 -9.64
CA GLN A 153 12.23 7.63 -10.74
C GLN A 153 12.41 7.03 -12.15
N PRO A 154 12.61 5.71 -12.33
CA PRO A 154 12.21 5.06 -13.59
C PRO A 154 10.81 5.35 -14.07
N LEU A 155 9.95 4.91 -13.17
CA LEU A 155 8.58 4.50 -13.40
C LEU A 155 7.65 5.68 -13.18
N PHE A 156 8.04 6.66 -12.38
CA PHE A 156 7.28 7.89 -12.15
C PHE A 156 7.05 8.64 -13.46
N ALA A 157 8.09 8.80 -14.29
CA ALA A 157 7.96 9.47 -15.58
C ALA A 157 6.98 8.73 -16.52
N LEU A 158 7.11 7.40 -16.61
CA LEU A 158 6.20 6.57 -17.41
C LEU A 158 4.77 6.59 -16.87
N ALA A 159 4.61 6.53 -15.55
CA ALA A 159 3.31 6.56 -14.90
C ALA A 159 2.60 7.90 -15.11
N LYS A 160 3.32 9.02 -15.03
CA LYS A 160 2.79 10.35 -15.37
C LYS A 160 2.45 10.48 -16.85
N GLN A 161 3.27 9.93 -17.76
CA GLN A 161 2.92 9.88 -19.18
C GLN A 161 1.63 9.09 -19.44
N ILE A 162 1.45 7.94 -18.78
CA ILE A 162 0.19 7.17 -18.83
C ILE A 162 -0.95 8.02 -18.29
N GLN A 163 -0.75 8.70 -17.16
CA GLN A 163 -1.75 9.56 -16.53
C GLN A 163 -2.24 10.65 -17.48
N TRP A 164 -1.32 11.37 -18.13
CA TRP A 164 -1.65 12.45 -19.05
C TRP A 164 -2.23 11.97 -20.38
N THR A 165 -1.80 10.80 -20.86
CA THR A 165 -2.29 10.24 -22.13
C THR A 165 -3.71 9.66 -22.00
N PHE A 166 -4.02 9.08 -20.85
CA PHE A 166 -5.29 8.40 -20.59
C PHE A 166 -6.07 9.10 -19.46
N ASN A 167 -6.21 10.42 -19.57
CA ASN A 167 -6.87 11.28 -18.58
C ASN A 167 -8.31 10.85 -18.25
N GLU A 168 -9.05 10.24 -19.19
CA GLU A 168 -10.39 9.71 -18.94
C GLU A 168 -10.43 8.61 -17.86
N ILE A 169 -9.32 7.87 -17.69
CA ILE A 169 -9.23 6.67 -16.84
C ILE A 169 -8.36 6.90 -15.59
N PHE A 170 -7.39 7.81 -15.69
CA PHE A 170 -6.38 8.05 -14.66
C PHE A 170 -6.25 9.53 -14.28
N ASP A 171 -7.33 10.32 -14.40
CA ASP A 171 -7.28 11.74 -14.05
C ASP A 171 -6.72 11.99 -12.63
N GLU A 172 -6.24 13.21 -12.36
CA GLU A 172 -5.69 13.56 -11.04
C GLU A 172 -6.76 13.46 -9.93
N ASP A 173 -8.03 13.63 -10.27
CA ASP A 173 -9.18 13.42 -9.39
C ASP A 173 -9.43 11.93 -9.06
N GLN A 174 -8.82 11.02 -9.82
CA GLN A 174 -8.95 9.58 -9.65
C GLN A 174 -7.70 8.93 -9.09
N PHE A 175 -6.53 9.56 -9.28
CA PHE A 175 -5.23 9.04 -8.86
C PHE A 175 -4.20 10.15 -8.61
N VAL A 176 -3.49 10.04 -7.49
CA VAL A 176 -2.33 10.89 -7.23
C VAL A 176 -1.05 10.06 -7.32
N ILE A 177 -0.23 10.35 -8.32
CA ILE A 177 1.07 9.70 -8.52
C ILE A 177 2.17 10.63 -8.03
N ILE A 178 2.96 10.18 -7.06
CA ILE A 178 4.07 10.94 -6.47
C ILE A 178 5.40 10.22 -6.70
N THR A 179 6.48 10.98 -6.78
CA THR A 179 7.83 10.41 -6.86
C THR A 179 8.28 9.93 -5.48
N SER A 180 8.82 8.73 -5.39
CA SER A 180 9.43 8.22 -4.16
C SER A 180 10.81 8.87 -3.97
N HIS A 181 11.03 9.51 -2.82
CA HIS A 181 12.29 10.17 -2.50
C HIS A 181 13.34 9.14 -2.06
N ARG A 182 14.37 8.92 -2.90
CA ARG A 182 15.63 8.33 -2.42
C ARG A 182 16.52 9.44 -1.89
N ASN A 183 16.83 9.40 -0.59
CA ASN A 183 17.96 10.16 -0.04
C ASN A 183 19.25 9.71 -0.75
N ALA A 184 19.73 10.51 -1.69
CA ALA A 184 20.98 10.26 -2.43
C ALA A 184 22.24 10.32 -1.52
N GLY A 185 22.10 10.71 -0.25
CA GLY A 185 23.19 10.91 0.69
C GLY A 185 23.91 9.65 1.21
N LEU A 186 23.50 8.42 0.84
CA LEU A 186 24.15 7.20 1.34
C LEU A 186 25.00 6.45 0.29
N GLN A 187 24.99 6.87 -0.97
CA GLN A 187 25.82 6.24 -2.01
C GLN A 187 27.23 6.82 -2.12
N ASP A 188 27.45 8.06 -1.66
CA ASP A 188 28.79 8.67 -1.67
C ASP A 188 29.72 8.10 -0.58
N ALA A 189 29.18 7.59 0.53
CA ALA A 189 29.98 6.99 1.60
C ALA A 189 30.64 5.65 1.20
N ARG A 190 30.11 4.94 0.19
CA ARG A 190 30.71 3.69 -0.30
C ARG A 190 31.82 3.88 -1.32
N LYS A 191 31.93 5.05 -1.95
CA LYS A 191 33.02 5.34 -2.92
C LYS A 191 34.31 5.84 -2.28
N VAL A 192 34.25 6.35 -1.05
CA VAL A 192 35.45 6.86 -0.34
C VAL A 192 36.17 5.77 0.46
N ALA A 193 35.53 4.64 0.74
CA ALA A 193 36.11 3.53 1.52
C ALA A 193 36.84 2.45 0.68
N GLN A 194 37.07 2.69 -0.62
CA GLN A 194 37.80 1.77 -1.52
C GLN A 194 38.97 2.45 -2.27
N ARG A 195 39.65 3.40 -1.64
CA ARG A 195 40.97 3.84 -2.08
C ARG A 195 41.99 3.67 -0.99
#